data_AF-A0A225D7T3-F1
#
_entry.id   AF-A0A225D7T3-F1
#
_cell.length_a   1.000
_cell.length_b   1.000
_cell.length_c   1.000
_cell.angle_alpha   90.00
_cell.angle_beta   90.00
_cell.angle_gamma   90.00
#
_symmetry.space_group_name_H-M   'P 1'
#
loop_
_entity.id
_entity.type
_entity.pdbx_description
1 polymer ?
#
loop_
_entity_poly.entity_id
_entity_poly.type
_entity_poly.pdbx_seq_one_letter_code
_entity_poly.pdbx_strand_id
1 'polypeptide(L)'
;MNLCAFVAALALAGPVLPDQLSWTESSVHKLRYAAAADAACALTAFAGTKKIPVKIVAEPMSNSVTITGEPAACKQLIDVLSLLDKQPPAVWVRLTFVEMPAGFADEIGLASGAESTWLLKPREARMLAAAVRNDKDRNFLSRPEMMVADNQTGIFQTGDNRCNLTARVTPRIAPNGEPVTLRLETEIKRHVAGKQTSEIQSIYVTETIPHDEMLVTRGMRSRTADGGAKEVFILATVDRITPPAK
;
A
#
# COMPACT_ATOMS: atom_id res chain seq x y z
N MET A 1 30.59 -90.42 -31.23
CA MET A 1 31.63 -89.38 -31.24
C MET A 1 30.93 -88.04 -31.07
N ASN A 2 31.26 -87.33 -29.99
CA ASN A 2 30.63 -86.07 -29.57
C ASN A 2 31.11 -84.91 -30.44
N LEU A 3 30.20 -84.05 -30.89
CA LEU A 3 30.53 -82.69 -31.34
C LEU A 3 29.76 -81.69 -30.46
N CYS A 4 30.52 -80.98 -29.64
CA CYS A 4 30.05 -79.94 -28.74
C CYS A 4 29.72 -78.65 -29.48
N ALA A 5 28.71 -77.98 -28.94
CA ALA A 5 28.24 -76.66 -29.28
C ALA A 5 29.28 -75.55 -29.00
N PHE A 6 29.27 -74.53 -29.85
CA PHE A 6 29.75 -73.18 -29.51
C PHE A 6 28.72 -72.18 -30.03
N VAL A 7 27.94 -71.63 -29.11
CA VAL A 7 26.97 -70.55 -29.35
C VAL A 7 27.71 -69.23 -29.16
N ALA A 8 27.93 -68.51 -30.26
CA ALA A 8 28.43 -67.15 -30.23
C ALA A 8 27.24 -66.18 -30.10
N ALA A 9 27.01 -65.66 -28.89
CA ALA A 9 26.06 -64.58 -28.65
C ALA A 9 26.74 -63.24 -29.02
N LEU A 10 26.48 -62.77 -30.24
CA LEU A 10 26.87 -61.44 -30.69
C LEU A 10 25.83 -60.43 -30.16
N ALA A 11 26.16 -59.74 -29.07
CA ALA A 11 25.34 -58.64 -28.54
C ALA A 11 25.43 -57.44 -29.51
N LEU A 12 24.36 -57.21 -30.26
CA LEU A 12 24.16 -56.00 -31.05
C LEU A 12 23.95 -54.82 -30.10
N ALA A 13 24.98 -53.99 -29.92
CA ALA A 13 24.83 -52.67 -29.34
C ALA A 13 24.01 -51.81 -30.31
N GLY A 14 22.71 -51.65 -30.02
CA GLY A 14 21.85 -50.72 -30.73
C GLY A 14 22.35 -49.28 -30.57
N PRO A 15 22.13 -48.41 -31.57
CA PRO A 15 22.50 -47.01 -31.45
C PRO A 15 21.70 -46.39 -30.29
N VAL A 16 22.42 -45.88 -29.29
CA VAL A 16 21.86 -44.97 -28.30
C VAL A 16 21.37 -43.75 -29.08
N LEU A 17 20.05 -43.65 -29.26
CA LEU A 17 19.42 -42.41 -29.72
C LEU A 17 19.93 -41.29 -28.82
N PRO A 18 20.38 -40.14 -29.36
CA PRO A 18 20.73 -39.01 -28.53
C PRO A 18 19.48 -38.67 -27.71
N ASP A 19 19.58 -38.94 -26.41
CA ASP A 19 18.65 -38.49 -25.40
C ASP A 19 18.39 -37.01 -25.71
N GLN A 20 17.15 -36.68 -26.08
CA GLN A 20 16.79 -35.30 -26.40
C GLN A 20 17.04 -34.51 -25.12
N LEU A 21 18.22 -33.88 -25.05
CA LEU A 21 18.59 -32.88 -24.05
C LEU A 21 17.55 -31.78 -24.14
N SER A 22 16.44 -31.96 -23.43
CA SER A 22 15.52 -30.89 -23.12
C SER A 22 16.28 -29.98 -22.18
N TRP A 23 16.98 -29.00 -22.77
CA TRP A 23 17.76 -28.02 -22.03
C TRP A 23 16.79 -27.20 -21.18
N THR A 24 16.54 -27.70 -19.97
CA THR A 24 15.82 -27.01 -18.92
C THR A 24 16.83 -26.09 -18.26
N GLU A 25 16.79 -24.82 -18.64
CA GLU A 25 17.61 -23.82 -18.01
C GLU A 25 17.00 -23.48 -16.66
N SER A 26 17.82 -23.46 -15.62
CA SER A 26 17.43 -23.02 -14.27
C SER A 26 18.20 -21.77 -13.92
N SER A 27 17.46 -20.71 -13.58
CA SER A 27 18.04 -19.42 -13.19
C SER A 27 17.49 -18.98 -11.84
N VAL A 28 18.35 -18.42 -10.99
CA VAL A 28 17.99 -17.93 -9.64
C VAL A 28 18.12 -16.41 -9.64
N HIS A 29 17.04 -15.72 -9.26
CA HIS A 29 16.96 -14.26 -9.26
C HIS A 29 16.69 -13.75 -7.86
N LYS A 30 17.60 -12.93 -7.33
CA LYS A 30 17.46 -12.31 -6.01
C LYS A 30 16.71 -10.99 -6.13
N LEU A 31 15.62 -10.85 -5.38
CA LEU A 31 14.76 -9.68 -5.42
C LEU A 31 15.17 -8.64 -4.38
N ARG A 32 14.99 -7.36 -4.72
CA ARG A 32 15.37 -6.22 -3.87
C ARG A 32 14.17 -5.52 -3.22
N TYR A 33 13.07 -5.39 -3.94
CA TYR A 33 11.91 -4.59 -3.55
C TYR A 33 10.64 -5.43 -3.44
N ALA A 34 10.51 -6.47 -4.26
CA ALA A 34 9.39 -7.41 -4.19
C ALA A 34 9.70 -8.59 -3.25
N ALA A 35 8.66 -9.09 -2.59
CA ALA A 35 8.73 -10.34 -1.83
C ALA A 35 8.72 -11.53 -2.81
N ALA A 36 9.64 -12.48 -2.63
CA ALA A 36 9.76 -13.65 -3.50
C ALA A 36 8.49 -14.50 -3.58
N ALA A 37 7.74 -14.61 -2.47
CA ALA A 37 6.47 -15.33 -2.44
C ALA A 37 5.42 -14.70 -3.36
N ASP A 38 5.25 -13.37 -3.25
CA ASP A 38 4.26 -12.62 -4.05
C ASP A 38 4.67 -12.58 -5.52
N ALA A 39 5.95 -12.35 -5.80
CA ALA A 39 6.50 -12.37 -7.15
C ALA A 39 6.31 -13.73 -7.83
N ALA A 40 6.60 -14.84 -7.13
CA ALA A 40 6.38 -16.18 -7.67
C ALA A 40 4.90 -16.49 -7.90
N CYS A 41 4.01 -16.05 -7.01
CA CYS A 41 2.57 -16.16 -7.19
C CYS A 41 2.10 -15.43 -8.45
N ALA A 42 2.53 -14.18 -8.64
CA ALA A 42 2.21 -13.37 -9.81
C ALA A 42 2.77 -13.97 -11.12
N LEU A 43 4.02 -14.43 -11.11
CA LEU A 43 4.65 -15.08 -12.26
C LEU A 43 3.97 -16.41 -12.61
N THR A 44 3.54 -17.18 -11.61
CA THR A 44 2.81 -18.44 -11.83
C THR A 44 1.45 -18.18 -12.47
N ALA A 45 0.72 -17.17 -12.00
CA ALA A 45 -0.54 -16.75 -12.60
C ALA A 45 -0.36 -16.26 -14.05
N PHE A 46 0.70 -15.50 -14.32
CA PHE A 46 1.05 -15.05 -15.66
C PHE A 46 1.43 -16.20 -16.60
N ALA A 47 2.27 -17.13 -16.14
CA ALA A 47 2.67 -18.31 -16.88
C ALA A 47 1.47 -19.22 -17.20
N GLY A 48 0.56 -19.42 -16.24
CA GLY A 48 -0.69 -20.16 -16.45
C GLY A 48 -1.59 -19.51 -17.50
N THR A 49 -1.71 -18.18 -17.48
CA THR A 49 -2.51 -17.43 -18.47
C THR A 49 -1.95 -17.58 -19.89
N LYS A 50 -0.63 -17.58 -20.04
CA LYS A 50 0.04 -17.72 -21.35
C LYS A 50 0.37 -19.17 -21.73
N LYS A 51 0.02 -20.15 -20.88
CA LYS A 51 0.38 -21.58 -21.02
C LYS A 51 1.88 -21.82 -21.23
N ILE A 52 2.71 -21.05 -20.53
CA ILE A 52 4.17 -21.16 -20.61
C ILE A 52 4.61 -22.34 -19.73
N PRO A 53 5.31 -23.35 -20.28
CA PRO A 53 5.74 -24.53 -19.52
C PRO A 53 6.98 -24.20 -18.66
N VAL A 54 6.75 -23.58 -17.50
CA VAL A 54 7.79 -23.21 -16.54
C VAL A 54 7.46 -23.68 -15.14
N LYS A 55 8.49 -24.03 -14.38
CA LYS A 55 8.42 -24.28 -12.95
C LYS A 55 9.02 -23.07 -12.23
N ILE A 56 8.22 -22.43 -11.38
CA ILE A 56 8.63 -21.27 -10.58
C ILE A 56 8.61 -21.70 -9.12
N VAL A 57 9.70 -21.45 -8.41
CA VAL A 57 9.83 -21.77 -6.98
C VAL A 57 10.37 -20.54 -6.25
N ALA A 58 9.62 -20.04 -5.27
CA ALA A 58 10.09 -18.99 -4.37
C ALA A 58 10.93 -19.59 -3.22
N GLU A 59 11.99 -18.87 -2.84
CA GLU A 59 12.74 -19.12 -1.62
C GLU A 59 12.62 -17.88 -0.70
N PRO A 60 11.64 -17.86 0.23
CA PRO A 60 11.37 -16.69 1.07
C PRO A 60 12.53 -16.27 1.97
N MET A 61 13.33 -17.24 2.45
CA MET A 61 14.45 -16.97 3.37
C MET A 61 15.57 -16.16 2.72
N SER A 62 15.84 -16.39 1.43
CA SER A 62 16.86 -15.68 0.66
C SER A 62 16.30 -14.50 -0.15
N ASN A 63 14.97 -14.32 -0.14
CA ASN A 63 14.20 -13.47 -1.03
C ASN A 63 14.60 -13.65 -2.51
N SER A 64 14.61 -14.91 -2.97
CA SER A 64 14.93 -15.24 -4.36
C SER A 64 13.85 -16.10 -5.03
N VAL A 65 13.81 -16.03 -6.35
CA VAL A 65 12.89 -16.82 -7.19
C VAL A 65 13.72 -17.63 -8.17
N THR A 66 13.52 -18.95 -8.14
CA THR A 66 14.10 -19.88 -9.11
C THR A 66 13.10 -20.13 -10.24
N ILE A 67 13.54 -19.94 -11.48
CA ILE A 67 12.75 -20.16 -12.69
C ILE A 67 13.43 -21.26 -13.49
N THR A 68 12.72 -22.36 -13.73
CA THR A 68 13.21 -23.51 -14.51
C THR A 68 12.28 -23.77 -15.70
N GLY A 69 12.84 -23.85 -16.90
CA GLY A 69 12.04 -24.12 -18.11
C GLY A 69 12.81 -23.90 -19.40
N GLU A 70 12.07 -23.71 -20.49
CA GLU A 70 12.64 -23.40 -21.80
C GLU A 70 13.33 -22.01 -21.79
N PRO A 71 14.51 -21.84 -22.40
CA PRO A 71 15.27 -20.58 -22.34
C PRO A 71 14.48 -19.35 -22.79
N ALA A 72 13.66 -19.47 -23.85
CA ALA A 72 12.83 -18.38 -24.35
C ALA A 72 11.74 -17.97 -23.34
N ALA A 73 11.15 -18.95 -22.65
CA ALA A 73 10.15 -18.74 -21.60
C ALA A 73 10.78 -18.12 -20.35
N CYS A 74 11.95 -18.61 -19.93
CA CYS A 74 12.71 -18.06 -18.81
C CYS A 74 13.02 -16.58 -19.06
N LYS A 75 13.50 -16.22 -20.26
CA LYS A 75 13.78 -14.82 -20.62
C LYS A 75 12.56 -13.92 -20.47
N GLN A 76 11.39 -14.34 -20.97
CA GLN A 76 10.16 -13.56 -20.84
C GLN A 76 9.75 -13.34 -19.37
N LEU A 77 9.90 -14.35 -18.52
CA LEU A 77 9.57 -14.22 -17.10
C LEU A 77 10.60 -13.37 -16.34
N ILE A 78 11.86 -13.41 -16.74
CA ILE A 78 12.91 -12.52 -16.20
C ILE A 78 12.58 -11.06 -16.54
N ASP A 79 12.14 -10.79 -17.77
CA ASP A 79 11.71 -9.45 -18.16
C ASP A 79 10.53 -8.97 -17.30
N VAL A 80 9.51 -9.82 -17.08
CA VAL A 80 8.38 -9.51 -16.20
C VAL A 80 8.82 -9.33 -14.74
N LEU A 81 9.72 -10.19 -14.25
CA LEU A 81 10.26 -10.10 -12.90
C LEU A 81 11.01 -8.79 -12.68
N SER A 82 11.77 -8.33 -13.68
CA SER A 82 12.46 -7.03 -13.63
C SER A 82 11.50 -5.84 -13.56
N LEU A 83 10.29 -5.97 -14.13
CA LEU A 83 9.24 -4.95 -14.03
C LEU A 83 8.56 -4.96 -12.66
N LEU A 84 8.42 -6.14 -12.04
CA LEU A 84 7.84 -6.30 -10.71
C LEU A 84 8.81 -5.86 -9.60
N ASP A 85 10.11 -6.14 -9.73
CA ASP A 85 11.13 -5.80 -8.73
C ASP A 85 11.66 -4.36 -8.90
N LYS A 86 10.76 -3.41 -9.19
CA LYS A 86 11.07 -1.98 -9.17
C LYS A 86 10.80 -1.40 -7.79
N GLN A 87 11.57 -0.37 -7.41
CA GLN A 87 11.30 0.36 -6.18
C GLN A 87 9.87 0.94 -6.24
N PRO A 88 8.99 0.60 -5.29
CA PRO A 88 7.64 1.15 -5.29
C PRO A 88 7.72 2.65 -5.01
N PRO A 89 6.92 3.48 -5.72
CA PRO A 89 6.84 4.89 -5.41
C PRO A 89 6.25 5.08 -4.00
N ALA A 90 6.71 6.12 -3.29
CA ALA A 90 6.27 6.41 -1.94
C ALA A 90 5.81 7.87 -1.80
N VAL A 91 4.85 8.06 -0.90
CA VAL A 91 4.30 9.36 -0.54
C VAL A 91 4.57 9.67 0.93
N TRP A 92 4.84 10.93 1.21
CA TRP A 92 4.84 11.49 2.55
C TRP A 92 3.44 11.99 2.85
N VAL A 93 2.75 11.35 3.80
CA VAL A 93 1.44 11.79 4.25
C VAL A 93 1.59 12.50 5.59
N ARG A 94 1.15 13.75 5.62
CA ARG A 94 1.05 14.55 6.85
C ARG A 94 -0.42 14.70 7.19
N LEU A 95 -0.79 14.24 8.37
CA LEU A 95 -2.12 14.45 8.93
C LEU A 95 -2.04 15.47 10.05
N THR A 96 -3.08 16.26 10.23
CA THR A 96 -3.27 17.16 11.37
C THR A 96 -4.66 16.90 11.92
N PHE A 97 -4.74 16.57 13.20
CA PHE A 97 -5.99 16.39 13.92
C PHE A 97 -6.22 17.61 14.80
N VAL A 98 -7.32 18.32 14.55
CA VAL A 98 -7.64 19.56 15.28
C VAL A 98 -9.07 19.48 15.78
N GLU A 99 -9.26 19.69 17.07
CA GLU A 99 -10.58 19.97 17.63
C GLU A 99 -10.87 21.44 17.57
N MET A 100 -12.09 21.76 17.14
CA MET A 100 -12.60 23.11 17.06
C MET A 100 -13.98 23.18 17.74
N PRO A 101 -14.43 24.38 18.16
CA PRO A 101 -15.81 24.59 18.56
C PRO A 101 -16.80 24.14 17.46
N ALA A 102 -17.94 23.59 17.86
CA ALA A 102 -18.99 23.27 16.90
C ALA A 102 -19.50 24.55 16.23
N GLY A 103 -19.60 24.51 14.89
CA GLY A 103 -19.98 25.69 14.10
C GLY A 103 -18.80 26.39 13.45
N PHE A 104 -17.56 26.03 13.80
CA PHE A 104 -16.37 26.63 13.21
C PHE A 104 -16.37 26.55 11.67
N ALA A 105 -16.64 25.37 11.08
CA ALA A 105 -16.74 25.23 9.62
C ALA A 105 -17.79 26.15 8.99
N ASP A 106 -18.89 26.40 9.70
CA ASP A 106 -19.98 27.25 9.24
C ASP A 106 -19.54 28.73 9.26
N GLU A 107 -18.84 29.16 10.31
CA GLU A 107 -18.30 30.53 10.46
C GLU A 107 -17.25 30.89 9.40
N ILE A 108 -16.39 29.94 9.04
CA ILE A 108 -15.34 30.16 8.04
C ILE A 108 -15.80 29.89 6.60
N GLY A 109 -17.07 29.52 6.41
CA GLY A 109 -17.67 29.31 5.10
C GLY A 109 -17.31 27.99 4.41
N LEU A 110 -16.78 26.99 5.15
CA LEU A 110 -16.61 25.63 4.61
C LEU A 110 -17.93 24.87 4.53
N ALA A 111 -18.88 25.14 5.43
CA ALA A 111 -20.09 24.32 5.58
C ALA A 111 -21.25 24.68 4.61
N SER A 112 -20.95 25.05 3.36
CA SER A 112 -22.00 25.27 2.36
C SER A 112 -22.57 23.92 1.87
N GLY A 113 -23.31 23.20 2.72
CA GLY A 113 -24.05 21.98 2.34
C GLY A 113 -23.94 20.83 3.33
N ALA A 114 -24.32 19.63 2.87
CA ALA A 114 -24.19 18.37 3.61
C ALA A 114 -22.77 17.76 3.53
N GLU A 115 -21.86 18.42 2.83
CA GLU A 115 -20.49 17.96 2.64
C GLU A 115 -19.71 18.04 3.95
N SER A 116 -19.02 16.96 4.29
CA SER A 116 -18.11 16.87 5.43
C SER A 116 -16.64 16.83 4.98
N THR A 117 -16.38 16.89 3.68
CA THR A 117 -15.06 16.69 3.10
C THR A 117 -14.85 17.72 2.00
N TRP A 118 -13.71 18.40 2.06
CA TRP A 118 -13.34 19.47 1.13
C TRP A 118 -11.92 19.27 0.64
N LEU A 119 -11.69 19.57 -0.62
CA LEU A 119 -10.38 19.62 -1.23
C LEU A 119 -9.99 21.08 -1.39
N LEU A 120 -8.99 21.51 -0.63
CA LEU A 120 -8.58 22.91 -0.56
C LEU A 120 -7.32 23.17 -1.38
N LYS A 121 -7.35 24.24 -2.17
CA LYS A 121 -6.18 24.75 -2.89
C LYS A 121 -5.17 25.36 -1.90
N PRO A 122 -3.90 25.53 -2.30
CA PRO A 122 -2.86 26.09 -1.42
C PRO A 122 -3.20 27.43 -0.77
N ARG A 123 -3.99 28.29 -1.44
CA ARG A 123 -4.46 29.56 -0.87
C ARG A 123 -5.52 29.35 0.21
N GLU A 124 -6.49 28.48 -0.05
CA GLU A 124 -7.59 28.15 0.88
C GLU A 124 -7.04 27.42 2.10
N ALA A 125 -6.12 26.47 1.90
CA ALA A 125 -5.42 25.79 2.99
C ALA A 125 -4.67 26.78 3.92
N ARG A 126 -4.03 27.81 3.34
CA ARG A 126 -3.40 28.89 4.12
C ARG A 126 -4.42 29.72 4.89
N MET A 127 -5.57 30.02 4.29
CA MET A 127 -6.66 30.75 4.95
C MET A 127 -7.25 29.94 6.11
N LEU A 128 -7.53 28.65 5.89
CA LEU A 128 -7.99 27.73 6.94
C LEU A 128 -6.96 27.64 8.07
N ALA A 129 -5.68 27.45 7.75
CA ALA A 129 -4.63 27.40 8.76
C ALA A 129 -4.53 28.69 9.58
N ALA A 130 -4.74 29.85 8.95
CA ALA A 130 -4.80 31.14 9.65
C ALA A 130 -6.04 31.24 10.54
N ALA A 131 -7.21 30.84 10.05
CA ALA A 131 -8.46 30.83 10.83
C ALA A 131 -8.36 29.91 12.05
N VAL A 132 -7.87 28.69 11.85
CA VAL A 132 -7.60 27.74 12.95
C VAL A 132 -6.64 28.38 13.95
N ARG A 133 -5.55 29.03 13.54
CA ARG A 133 -4.59 29.68 14.46
C ARG A 133 -5.16 30.89 15.20
N ASN A 134 -6.20 31.54 14.67
CA ASN A 134 -6.81 32.70 15.30
C ASN A 134 -7.86 32.31 16.35
N ASP A 135 -8.45 31.13 16.23
CA ASP A 135 -9.43 30.59 17.17
C ASP A 135 -8.79 30.25 18.53
N LYS A 136 -9.34 30.76 19.63
CA LYS A 136 -8.78 30.57 20.98
C LYS A 136 -9.09 29.20 21.58
N ASP A 137 -10.16 28.55 21.12
CA ASP A 137 -10.69 27.31 21.67
C ASP A 137 -10.24 26.07 20.85
N ARG A 138 -9.34 26.27 19.89
CA ARG A 138 -8.69 25.20 19.13
C ARG A 138 -7.89 24.28 20.06
N ASN A 139 -7.88 23.00 19.75
CA ASN A 139 -7.02 22.03 20.41
C ASN A 139 -6.39 21.06 19.39
N PHE A 140 -5.07 21.10 19.25
CA PHE A 140 -4.34 20.18 18.37
C PHE A 140 -4.16 18.85 19.08
N LEU A 141 -4.77 17.79 18.53
CA LEU A 141 -4.66 16.45 19.09
C LEU A 141 -3.33 15.79 18.70
N SER A 142 -2.99 15.84 17.41
CA SER A 142 -1.76 15.24 16.90
C SER A 142 -1.46 15.73 15.48
N ARG A 143 -0.20 15.55 15.06
CA ARG A 143 0.28 15.84 13.72
C ARG A 143 1.21 14.75 13.19
N PRO A 144 0.71 13.53 12.93
CA PRO A 144 1.56 12.47 12.48
C PRO A 144 2.00 12.70 11.03
N GLU A 145 3.26 12.39 10.78
CA GLU A 145 3.86 12.35 9.46
C GLU A 145 4.40 10.95 9.22
N MET A 146 4.12 10.39 8.05
CA MET A 146 4.59 9.04 7.70
C MET A 146 4.88 8.94 6.21
N MET A 147 5.89 8.14 5.89
CA MET A 147 6.14 7.70 4.52
C MET A 147 5.42 6.38 4.28
N VAL A 148 4.60 6.32 3.23
CA VAL A 148 3.83 5.13 2.86
C VAL A 148 4.10 4.81 1.40
N ALA A 149 4.45 3.55 1.11
CA ALA A 149 4.60 3.09 -0.26
C ALA A 149 3.24 2.96 -0.95
N ASP A 150 3.23 3.08 -2.26
CA ASP A 150 2.03 2.93 -3.07
C ASP A 150 1.35 1.56 -2.85
N ASN A 151 0.03 1.58 -2.73
CA ASN A 151 -0.82 0.42 -2.41
C ASN A 151 -0.50 -0.28 -1.07
N GLN A 152 0.33 0.31 -0.19
CA GLN A 152 0.54 -0.17 1.16
C GLN A 152 -0.26 0.66 2.17
N THR A 153 -0.58 0.07 3.32
CA THR A 153 -1.29 0.79 4.39
C THR A 153 -0.32 1.20 5.49
N GLY A 154 -0.15 2.50 5.66
CA GLY A 154 0.51 3.07 6.84
C GLY A 154 -0.46 3.13 8.01
N ILE A 155 0.00 2.77 9.20
CA ILE A 155 -0.80 2.83 10.43
C ILE A 155 -0.05 3.70 11.43
N PHE A 156 -0.74 4.73 11.92
CA PHE A 156 -0.30 5.51 13.08
C PHE A 156 -1.27 5.28 14.22
N GLN A 157 -0.71 4.98 15.40
CA GLN A 157 -1.48 4.85 16.62
C GLN A 157 -0.75 5.59 17.74
N THR A 158 -1.48 6.41 18.47
CA THR A 158 -0.97 7.10 19.66
C THR A 158 -2.02 7.05 20.77
N GLY A 159 -1.55 7.10 22.03
CA GLY A 159 -2.40 6.97 23.21
C GLY A 159 -2.40 5.56 23.82
N ASP A 160 -3.30 5.36 24.78
CA ASP A 160 -3.44 4.11 25.54
C ASP A 160 -4.76 3.39 25.21
N ASN A 161 -5.07 2.30 25.92
CA ASN A 161 -6.30 1.54 25.67
C ASN A 161 -7.60 2.32 25.99
N ARG A 162 -7.53 3.46 26.67
CA ARG A 162 -8.69 4.26 27.09
C ARG A 162 -8.89 5.48 26.20
N CYS A 163 -7.80 6.11 25.78
CA CYS A 163 -7.76 7.26 24.89
C CYS A 163 -6.73 6.97 23.80
N ASN A 164 -7.20 6.55 22.63
CA ASN A 164 -6.34 6.34 21.47
C ASN A 164 -6.79 7.15 20.25
N LEU A 165 -5.82 7.48 19.43
CA LEU A 165 -6.04 7.95 18.07
C LEU A 165 -5.35 6.94 17.15
N THR A 166 -6.13 6.36 16.25
CA THR A 166 -5.63 5.46 15.20
C THR A 166 -5.93 6.09 13.85
N ALA A 167 -4.95 6.14 12.97
CA ALA A 167 -5.11 6.57 11.59
C ALA A 167 -4.49 5.51 10.67
N ARG A 168 -5.28 5.04 9.70
CA ARG A 168 -4.85 4.14 8.64
C ARG A 168 -4.91 4.90 7.32
N VAL A 169 -3.81 4.84 6.59
CA VAL A 169 -3.62 5.61 5.36
C VAL A 169 -3.16 4.65 4.27
N THR A 170 -3.97 4.52 3.22
CA THR A 170 -3.63 3.71 2.04
C THR A 170 -3.61 4.62 0.82
N PRO A 171 -2.44 5.11 0.39
CA PRO A 171 -2.32 5.86 -0.85
C PRO A 171 -2.34 4.92 -2.06
N ARG A 172 -2.88 5.44 -3.16
CA ARG A 172 -2.82 4.83 -4.49
C ARG A 172 -2.41 5.90 -5.49
N ILE A 173 -1.23 5.74 -6.08
CA ILE A 173 -0.63 6.69 -7.00
C ILE A 173 -1.13 6.37 -8.42
N ALA A 174 -1.69 7.35 -9.10
CA ALA A 174 -2.09 7.18 -10.49
C ALA A 174 -0.86 6.99 -11.41
N PRO A 175 -0.94 6.14 -12.46
CA PRO A 175 0.20 5.83 -13.33
C PRO A 175 0.70 7.04 -14.15
N ASN A 176 -0.18 8.02 -14.39
CA ASN A 176 0.17 9.29 -15.03
C ASN A 176 0.83 10.29 -14.08
N GLY A 177 0.97 9.94 -12.81
CA GLY A 177 1.78 10.70 -11.89
C GLY A 177 1.17 12.01 -11.42
N GLU A 178 -0.14 12.20 -11.35
CA GLU A 178 -0.69 13.50 -10.89
C GLU A 178 -1.67 13.42 -9.70
N PRO A 179 -2.76 12.64 -9.69
CA PRO A 179 -3.54 12.45 -8.47
C PRO A 179 -3.06 11.27 -7.60
N VAL A 180 -3.05 11.45 -6.28
CA VAL A 180 -2.95 10.34 -5.31
C VAL A 180 -4.33 10.11 -4.71
N THR A 181 -4.90 8.93 -4.92
CA THR A 181 -6.12 8.54 -4.20
C THR A 181 -5.73 8.09 -2.81
N LEU A 182 -6.20 8.81 -1.80
CA LEU A 182 -5.94 8.53 -0.39
C LEU A 182 -7.18 7.89 0.23
N ARG A 183 -7.05 6.65 0.70
CA ARG A 183 -8.02 6.07 1.63
C ARG A 183 -7.54 6.34 3.05
N LEU A 184 -8.34 7.09 3.78
CA LEU A 184 -8.09 7.50 5.15
C LEU A 184 -9.17 6.91 6.06
N GLU A 185 -8.74 6.13 7.05
CA GLU A 185 -9.60 5.62 8.11
C GLU A 185 -9.05 6.11 9.44
N THR A 186 -9.84 6.87 10.20
CA THR A 186 -9.41 7.36 11.49
C THR A 186 -10.40 6.97 12.57
N GLU A 187 -9.88 6.54 13.70
CA GLU A 187 -10.64 6.19 14.89
C GLU A 187 -10.08 6.98 16.07
N ILE A 188 -10.93 7.77 16.73
CA ILE A 188 -10.59 8.53 17.93
C ILE A 188 -11.43 7.96 19.06
N LYS A 189 -10.76 7.35 20.05
CA LYS A 189 -11.39 6.91 21.30
C LYS A 189 -11.13 7.92 22.39
N ARG A 190 -12.19 8.29 23.09
CA ARG A 190 -12.11 9.14 24.28
C ARG A 190 -12.76 8.43 25.44
N HIS A 191 -12.07 8.47 26.58
CA HIS A 191 -12.67 8.06 27.83
C HIS A 191 -13.40 9.25 28.46
N VAL A 192 -14.69 9.09 28.74
CA VAL A 192 -15.47 10.11 29.45
C VAL A 192 -15.33 9.88 30.96
N ALA A 193 -14.74 10.84 31.67
CA ALA A 193 -14.57 10.75 33.12
C ALA A 193 -15.92 10.47 33.81
N GLY A 194 -15.96 9.46 34.68
CA GLY A 194 -17.18 9.06 35.41
C GLY A 194 -18.14 8.14 34.65
N LYS A 195 -17.87 7.78 33.39
CA LYS A 195 -18.62 6.76 32.65
C LYS A 195 -17.68 5.63 32.22
N GLN A 196 -18.14 4.38 32.29
CA GLN A 196 -17.37 3.23 31.77
C GLN A 196 -17.37 3.15 30.24
N THR A 197 -18.18 3.97 29.57
CA THR A 197 -18.31 4.01 28.12
C THR A 197 -17.28 4.95 27.50
N SER A 198 -16.51 4.45 26.54
CA SER A 198 -15.71 5.28 25.64
C SER A 198 -16.58 5.83 24.50
N GLU A 199 -16.32 7.08 24.12
CA GLU A 199 -16.84 7.65 22.89
C GLU A 199 -15.87 7.30 21.75
N ILE A 200 -16.37 6.64 20.72
CA ILE A 200 -15.58 6.25 19.54
C ILE A 200 -16.09 7.06 18.36
N GLN A 201 -15.19 7.81 17.74
CA GLN A 201 -15.46 8.57 16.53
C GLN A 201 -14.66 7.97 15.38
N SER A 202 -15.36 7.39 14.42
CA SER A 202 -14.76 6.80 13.23
C SER A 202 -15.10 7.61 11.99
N ILE A 203 -14.10 7.88 11.16
CA ILE A 203 -14.23 8.64 9.92
C ILE A 203 -13.53 7.84 8.82
N TYR A 204 -14.23 7.67 7.69
CA TYR A 204 -13.75 6.93 6.54
C TYR A 204 -13.90 7.83 5.31
N VAL A 205 -12.79 8.11 4.65
CA VAL A 205 -12.76 8.96 3.45
C VAL A 205 -11.88 8.29 2.41
N THR A 206 -12.35 8.28 1.17
CA THR A 206 -11.55 7.89 0.02
C THR A 206 -11.65 9.03 -0.98
N GLU A 207 -10.57 9.78 -1.10
CA GLU A 207 -10.56 10.97 -1.95
C GLU A 207 -9.29 11.07 -2.77
N THR A 208 -9.43 11.70 -3.93
CA THR A 208 -8.31 11.93 -4.83
C THR A 208 -7.72 13.30 -4.58
N ILE A 209 -6.46 13.33 -4.14
CA ILE A 209 -5.75 14.54 -3.74
C ILE A 209 -4.70 14.87 -4.82
N PRO A 210 -4.85 16.00 -5.53
CA PRO A 210 -3.80 16.55 -6.39
C PRO A 210 -2.56 16.95 -5.58
N HIS A 211 -1.43 17.11 -6.26
CA HIS A 211 -0.22 17.60 -5.59
C HIS A 211 -0.44 19.00 -5.00
N ASP A 212 0.14 19.25 -3.81
CA ASP A 212 0.04 20.50 -3.04
C ASP A 212 -1.37 20.90 -2.55
N GLU A 213 -2.39 20.08 -2.77
CA GLU A 213 -3.72 20.30 -2.22
C GLU A 213 -3.92 19.64 -0.86
N MET A 214 -4.88 20.15 -0.09
CA MET A 214 -5.18 19.69 1.26
C MET A 214 -6.57 19.11 1.31
N LEU A 215 -6.67 17.83 1.64
CA LEU A 215 -7.93 17.20 1.99
C LEU A 215 -8.30 17.57 3.42
N VAL A 216 -9.48 18.14 3.61
CA VAL A 216 -10.02 18.47 4.93
C VAL A 216 -11.29 17.67 5.13
N THR A 217 -11.36 16.91 6.21
CA THR A 217 -12.57 16.18 6.60
C THR A 217 -13.02 16.60 7.99
N ARG A 218 -14.29 16.96 8.11
CA ARG A 218 -15.01 17.20 9.36
C ARG A 218 -15.57 15.88 9.88
N GLY A 219 -15.15 15.54 11.08
CA GLY A 219 -15.75 14.47 11.88
C GLY A 219 -17.06 14.89 12.52
N MET A 220 -17.78 13.90 13.05
CA MET A 220 -18.96 14.12 13.89
C MET A 220 -18.74 15.14 15.02
N ARG A 221 -19.80 15.89 15.33
CA ARG A 221 -19.85 16.77 16.51
C ARG A 221 -20.00 15.92 17.77
N SER A 222 -19.10 16.08 18.73
CA SER A 222 -19.18 15.47 20.07
C SER A 222 -19.58 16.52 21.11
N ARG A 223 -20.27 16.08 22.16
CA ARG A 223 -20.58 16.95 23.32
C ARG A 223 -19.48 16.83 24.35
N THR A 224 -19.00 17.96 24.86
CA THR A 224 -18.04 18.00 25.97
C THR A 224 -18.77 17.89 27.31
N ALA A 225 -18.03 17.53 28.37
CA ALA A 225 -18.56 17.45 29.73
C ALA A 225 -19.14 18.79 30.22
N ASP A 226 -18.61 19.91 29.73
CA ASP A 226 -19.03 21.27 30.07
C ASP A 226 -20.31 21.71 29.33
N GLY A 227 -20.94 20.82 28.55
CA GLY A 227 -22.15 21.11 27.78
C GLY A 227 -21.87 21.81 26.43
N GLY A 228 -20.61 22.12 26.13
CA GLY A 228 -20.19 22.58 24.82
C GLY A 228 -20.26 21.47 23.76
N ALA A 229 -20.21 21.86 22.49
CA ALA A 229 -20.05 20.92 21.38
C ALA A 229 -18.72 21.21 20.68
N LYS A 230 -17.97 20.16 20.36
CA LYS A 230 -16.73 20.22 19.59
C LYS A 230 -16.87 19.40 18.33
N GLU A 231 -16.06 19.73 17.33
CA GLU A 231 -15.91 18.95 16.11
C GLU A 231 -14.44 18.71 15.83
N VAL A 232 -14.14 17.57 15.21
CA VAL A 232 -12.76 17.21 14.86
C VAL A 232 -12.57 17.43 13.37
N PHE A 233 -11.53 18.15 12.99
CA PHE A 233 -11.04 18.26 11.63
C PHE A 233 -9.81 17.39 11.45
N ILE A 234 -9.78 16.69 10.32
CA ILE A 234 -8.62 15.95 9.85
C ILE A 234 -8.15 16.63 8.58
N LEU A 235 -6.96 17.22 8.64
CA LEU A 235 -6.33 17.85 7.49
C LEU A 235 -5.23 16.91 7.00
N ALA A 236 -5.30 16.48 5.75
CA ALA A 236 -4.34 15.60 5.13
C ALA A 236 -3.68 16.30 3.93
N THR A 237 -2.35 16.29 3.92
CA THR A 237 -1.54 16.71 2.76
C THR A 237 -0.66 15.56 2.32
N VAL A 238 -0.45 15.43 1.02
CA VAL A 238 0.32 14.35 0.43
C VAL A 238 1.43 14.93 -0.43
N ASP A 239 2.68 14.74 0.01
CA ASP A 239 3.87 15.12 -0.72
C ASP A 239 4.50 13.86 -1.34
N ARG A 240 5.06 13.95 -2.55
CA ARG A 240 5.74 12.81 -3.18
C ARG A 240 7.22 12.82 -2.86
N ILE A 241 7.78 11.64 -2.58
CA ILE A 241 9.20 11.49 -2.25
C ILE A 241 9.96 10.95 -3.45
N THR A 242 9.35 10.03 -4.21
CA THR A 242 9.99 9.46 -5.39
C THR A 242 9.76 10.38 -6.60
N PRO A 243 10.81 10.85 -7.31
CA PRO A 243 10.63 11.57 -8.55
C PRO A 243 9.89 10.68 -9.56
N PRO A 244 9.09 11.26 -10.47
CA PRO A 244 8.45 10.49 -11.52
C PRO A 244 9.51 9.68 -12.26
N ALA A 245 9.25 8.40 -12.50
CA ALA A 245 10.11 7.58 -13.33
C ALA A 245 10.32 8.31 -14.67
N LYS A 246 11.59 8.60 -14.99
CA LYS A 246 11.97 9.21 -16.28
C LYS A 246 11.64 8.29 -17.45
#